data_AF-N4V3P5-F1
#
_entry.id   AF-N4V3P5-F1
#
_cell.length_a   1.000
_cell.length_b   1.000
_cell.length_c   1.000
_cell.angle_alpha   90.00
_cell.angle_beta   90.00
_cell.angle_gamma   90.00
#
_symmetry.space_group_name_H-M   'P 1'
#
loop_
_entity.id
_entity.type
_entity.pdbx_description
1 polymer ?
#
loop_
_entity_poly.entity_id
_entity_poly.type
_entity_poly.pdbx_seq_one_letter_code
_entity_poly.pdbx_strand_id
1 'polypeptide(L)'
;MARQNACAAAPKGLPSDFEWGFATASYQIEGGVRDGRRGPSIWDTFTHLEPSRTNGDNGDIACGRRDPVNEEGITFYNKIIDGLITRGITPWITLYHWDLPLALQNRYGGWLDIESQLDFEHYAKLCYSRFGDRVRNWITFNEPWVVSIKGFSLGCFAPGRSSTNPDCDAGDSGREPWIVGHNLILAHARAARLYNKEFKSKKAGRIGISLSGDYFEPWDATDPRDQEAAERRMEFWYGWFANPTMIAQDYTPVMREQLGSRLPAFTEDDFALLREADIDFCGMNYYTAQFARHRTAPPPDTDFQGNVDELPVNKEGIPIGELSGSDWLRSSPKSFRKHLVRIYRKYGKPICVTENGCPCPGEEKMSKEESVDDEFRQRYFRDHLDALVVAIHDGAKVWGYFGWSLMDNLEWSDGYGIRFGVTFTDYDTLERTPKKSGLMIKDMINERTIETL
;
A
#
# COMPACT_ATOMS: atom_id res chain seq x y z
N MET A 1 5.91 23.10 43.17
CA MET A 1 4.61 23.32 42.51
C MET A 1 4.63 22.61 41.17
N ALA A 2 3.78 21.60 40.97
CA ALA A 2 3.69 20.91 39.69
C ALA A 2 2.90 21.79 38.69
N ARG A 3 3.43 21.97 37.47
CA ARG A 3 2.63 22.53 36.37
C ARG A 3 1.72 21.43 35.85
N GLN A 4 0.41 21.61 35.99
CA GLN A 4 -0.56 20.82 35.26
C GLN A 4 -0.40 21.13 33.77
N ASN A 5 0.05 20.16 32.98
CA ASN A 5 -0.17 20.21 31.54
C ASN A 5 -1.66 20.01 31.32
N ALA A 6 -2.37 21.10 30.99
CA ALA A 6 -3.73 21.00 30.51
C ALA A 6 -3.71 20.21 29.20
N CYS A 7 -4.26 18.99 29.23
CA CYS A 7 -4.47 18.21 28.01
C CYS A 7 -5.54 18.95 27.21
N ALA A 8 -5.15 19.56 26.09
CA ALA A 8 -6.11 20.17 25.18
C ALA A 8 -7.11 19.09 24.73
N ALA A 9 -8.41 19.40 24.81
CA ALA A 9 -9.43 18.46 24.35
C ALA A 9 -9.20 18.14 22.86
N ALA A 10 -9.26 16.86 22.51
CA ALA A 10 -9.02 16.44 21.13
C ALA A 10 -10.07 17.07 20.20
N PRO A 11 -9.69 17.48 18.97
CA PRO A 11 -10.60 18.09 18.02
C PRO A 11 -11.80 17.17 17.71
N LYS A 12 -13.01 17.74 17.70
CA LYS A 12 -14.25 17.05 17.33
C LYS A 12 -14.51 17.13 15.81
N GLY A 13 -13.56 16.65 15.02
CA GLY A 13 -13.58 16.80 13.56
C GLY A 13 -12.19 16.69 12.94
N LEU A 14 -12.14 16.82 11.62
CA LEU A 14 -10.91 16.88 10.83
C LEU A 14 -10.20 18.24 11.08
N PRO A 15 -8.87 18.27 11.17
CA PRO A 15 -8.09 19.51 11.18
C PRO A 15 -8.36 20.38 9.94
N SER A 16 -8.23 21.71 10.08
CA SER A 16 -8.38 22.65 8.96
C SER A 16 -7.28 22.51 7.88
N ASP A 17 -6.18 21.84 8.20
CA ASP A 17 -5.06 21.49 7.30
C ASP A 17 -5.11 20.02 6.82
N PHE A 18 -6.24 19.32 6.98
CA PHE A 18 -6.39 17.93 6.56
C PHE A 18 -6.31 17.78 5.03
N GLU A 19 -5.29 17.05 4.55
CA GLU A 19 -5.06 16.83 3.12
C GLU A 19 -5.92 15.67 2.59
N TRP A 20 -6.58 15.84 1.44
CA TRP A 20 -7.35 14.76 0.84
C TRP A 20 -7.28 14.74 -0.69
N GLY A 21 -7.59 13.57 -1.26
CA GLY A 21 -7.64 13.37 -2.70
C GLY A 21 -8.05 11.97 -3.10
N PHE A 22 -7.57 11.51 -4.25
CA PHE A 22 -7.76 10.17 -4.79
C PHE A 22 -6.42 9.58 -5.25
N ALA A 23 -6.32 8.26 -5.22
CA ALA A 23 -5.12 7.52 -5.63
C ALA A 23 -5.32 6.71 -6.93
N THR A 24 -4.21 6.44 -7.61
CA THR A 24 -4.06 5.59 -8.81
C THR A 24 -2.63 5.03 -8.87
N ALA A 25 -2.40 3.93 -9.61
CA ALA A 25 -1.07 3.39 -9.89
C ALA A 25 -0.73 3.44 -11.39
N SER A 26 0.55 3.59 -11.72
CA SER A 26 1.10 3.66 -13.09
C SER A 26 0.51 2.59 -14.01
N TYR A 27 0.81 1.32 -13.73
CA TYR A 27 0.41 0.19 -14.55
C TYR A 27 -1.11 0.00 -14.66
N GLN A 28 -1.88 0.45 -13.66
CA GLN A 28 -3.33 0.28 -13.63
C GLN A 28 -4.08 1.29 -14.50
N ILE A 29 -3.51 2.47 -14.80
CA ILE A 29 -4.20 3.56 -15.52
C ILE A 29 -3.47 4.14 -16.75
N GLU A 30 -2.14 4.01 -16.88
CA GLU A 30 -1.39 4.77 -17.90
C GLU A 30 -1.56 4.22 -19.33
N GLY A 31 -1.62 2.89 -19.48
CA GLY A 31 -1.52 2.25 -20.80
C GLY A 31 -0.16 2.51 -21.44
N GLY A 32 -0.13 2.77 -22.75
CA GLY A 32 1.07 3.25 -23.46
C GLY A 32 2.30 2.34 -23.33
N VAL A 33 2.12 1.04 -23.11
CA VAL A 33 3.18 0.14 -22.61
C VAL A 33 4.40 0.02 -23.52
N ARG A 34 4.26 0.36 -24.81
CA ARG A 34 5.33 0.40 -25.84
C ARG A 34 5.64 1.82 -26.34
N ASP A 35 5.02 2.86 -25.79
CA ASP A 35 5.20 4.25 -26.22
C ASP A 35 6.42 4.90 -25.56
N GLY A 36 6.95 5.96 -26.19
CA GLY A 36 7.94 6.85 -25.59
C GLY A 36 9.24 6.17 -25.09
N ARG A 37 9.62 5.03 -25.68
CA ARG A 37 10.75 4.17 -25.24
C ARG A 37 10.62 3.64 -23.80
N ARG A 38 9.39 3.44 -23.30
CA ARG A 38 9.14 2.68 -22.06
C ARG A 38 9.65 1.23 -22.21
N GLY A 39 10.50 0.79 -21.29
CA GLY A 39 10.90 -0.62 -21.16
C GLY A 39 9.84 -1.43 -20.39
N PRO A 40 9.76 -2.75 -20.60
CA PRO A 40 8.76 -3.60 -19.94
C PRO A 40 9.03 -3.72 -18.43
N SER A 41 7.94 -3.75 -17.66
CA SER A 41 7.91 -4.14 -16.24
C SER A 41 7.60 -5.63 -16.08
N ILE A 42 7.72 -6.16 -14.86
CA ILE A 42 7.30 -7.53 -14.53
C ILE A 42 5.81 -7.77 -14.78
N TRP A 43 4.96 -6.73 -14.70
CA TRP A 43 3.53 -6.85 -15.02
C TRP A 43 3.27 -6.89 -16.53
N ASP A 44 4.10 -6.25 -17.36
CA ASP A 44 4.01 -6.40 -18.82
C ASP A 44 4.24 -7.85 -19.24
N THR A 45 5.18 -8.56 -18.60
CA THR A 45 5.31 -10.01 -18.79
C THR A 45 4.16 -10.79 -18.12
N PHE A 46 3.81 -10.48 -16.87
CA PHE A 46 2.83 -11.28 -16.11
C PHE A 46 1.39 -11.22 -16.68
N THR A 47 1.02 -10.13 -17.36
CA THR A 47 -0.28 -10.05 -18.05
C THR A 47 -0.33 -10.82 -19.37
N HIS A 48 0.81 -11.33 -19.84
CA HIS A 48 0.95 -12.13 -21.05
C HIS A 48 1.50 -13.55 -20.63
N LEU A 49 0.61 -14.52 -20.27
CA LEU A 49 0.66 -15.75 -19.36
C LEU A 49 1.08 -17.26 -19.67
N GLU A 50 1.14 -17.83 -20.89
CA GLU A 50 1.38 -19.29 -21.21
C GLU A 50 0.23 -20.31 -21.13
N PRO A 51 -1.02 -20.09 -21.55
CA PRO A 51 -1.62 -19.11 -22.48
C PRO A 51 -1.11 -17.65 -22.44
N SER A 52 -0.18 -17.31 -23.38
CA SER A 52 0.57 -16.03 -23.64
C SER A 52 2.03 -15.66 -23.11
N ARG A 53 2.95 -16.51 -22.52
CA ARG A 53 4.05 -16.19 -21.50
C ARG A 53 5.03 -15.03 -21.71
N THR A 54 4.99 -14.40 -22.88
CA THR A 54 5.74 -13.22 -23.36
C THR A 54 5.47 -13.08 -24.87
N ASN A 55 4.90 -14.11 -25.51
CA ASN A 55 4.61 -14.20 -26.94
C ASN A 55 5.79 -13.82 -27.87
N GLY A 56 7.02 -13.96 -27.38
CA GLY A 56 8.25 -13.66 -28.11
C GLY A 56 8.85 -12.27 -27.87
N ASP A 57 8.25 -11.43 -27.02
CA ASP A 57 8.80 -10.12 -26.65
C ASP A 57 10.00 -10.22 -25.69
N ASN A 58 10.93 -9.26 -25.79
CA ASN A 58 12.15 -9.20 -24.98
C ASN A 58 12.33 -7.83 -24.26
N GLY A 59 13.31 -7.77 -23.35
CA GLY A 59 13.57 -6.61 -22.50
C GLY A 59 14.67 -5.67 -22.99
N ASP A 60 14.77 -5.43 -24.31
CA ASP A 60 15.93 -4.77 -24.93
C ASP A 60 16.15 -3.29 -24.54
N ILE A 61 15.20 -2.66 -23.85
CA ILE A 61 15.39 -1.37 -23.16
C ILE A 61 15.24 -1.59 -21.65
N ALA A 62 16.34 -1.42 -20.92
CA ALA A 62 16.47 -1.66 -19.48
C ALA A 62 16.48 -0.37 -18.64
N CYS A 63 16.17 -0.48 -17.34
CA CYS A 63 15.98 0.65 -16.42
C CYS A 63 16.68 0.47 -15.05
N GLY A 64 17.91 -0.02 -15.02
CA GLY A 64 18.79 -0.06 -13.82
C GLY A 64 19.77 1.12 -13.75
N ARG A 65 20.56 1.23 -12.68
CA ARG A 65 21.45 2.40 -12.43
C ARG A 65 22.61 2.59 -13.41
N ARG A 66 22.78 1.65 -14.36
CA ARG A 66 23.81 1.66 -15.41
C ARG A 66 23.21 1.81 -16.81
N ASP A 67 21.89 1.91 -16.92
CA ASP A 67 21.17 2.05 -18.18
C ASP A 67 20.87 3.53 -18.48
N PRO A 68 20.64 3.90 -19.76
CA PRO A 68 20.33 5.27 -20.12
C PRO A 68 18.97 5.73 -19.57
N VAL A 69 18.93 6.95 -19.03
CA VAL A 69 17.69 7.59 -18.57
C VAL A 69 16.77 7.93 -19.75
N ASN A 70 15.48 7.59 -19.62
CA ASN A 70 14.46 7.98 -20.59
C ASN A 70 13.88 9.39 -20.29
N GLU A 71 14.39 10.39 -20.99
CA GLU A 71 13.93 11.78 -20.88
C GLU A 71 12.48 12.01 -21.34
N GLU A 72 11.91 11.12 -22.16
CA GLU A 72 10.50 11.20 -22.59
C GLU A 72 9.56 10.83 -21.43
N GLY A 73 9.90 9.80 -20.66
CA GLY A 73 9.18 9.45 -19.41
C GLY A 73 9.29 10.56 -18.35
N ILE A 74 10.46 11.20 -18.22
CA ILE A 74 10.61 12.38 -17.35
C ILE A 74 9.75 13.55 -17.85
N THR A 75 9.66 13.75 -19.17
CA THR A 75 8.81 14.79 -19.78
C THR A 75 7.32 14.51 -19.55
N PHE A 76 6.89 13.25 -19.58
CA PHE A 76 5.53 12.81 -19.26
C PHE A 76 5.16 13.17 -17.82
N TYR A 77 5.93 12.72 -16.82
CA TYR A 77 5.62 13.02 -15.42
C TYR A 77 5.72 14.52 -15.08
N ASN A 78 6.61 15.27 -15.74
CA ASN A 78 6.62 16.74 -15.63
C ASN A 78 5.28 17.36 -16.05
N LYS A 79 4.72 16.95 -17.21
CA LYS A 79 3.40 17.45 -17.67
C LYS A 79 2.27 17.14 -16.69
N ILE A 80 2.30 15.97 -16.04
CA ILE A 80 1.32 15.61 -15.01
C ILE A 80 1.49 16.50 -13.78
N ILE A 81 2.71 16.60 -13.24
CA ILE A 81 3.03 17.41 -12.06
C ILE A 81 2.66 18.89 -12.26
N ASP A 82 3.07 19.48 -13.39
CA ASP A 82 2.74 20.87 -13.73
C ASP A 82 1.25 21.04 -13.98
N GLY A 83 0.59 20.03 -14.57
CA GLY A 83 -0.85 20.00 -14.80
C GLY A 83 -1.68 19.97 -13.51
N LEU A 84 -1.23 19.22 -12.49
CA LEU A 84 -1.81 19.18 -11.15
C LEU A 84 -1.62 20.51 -10.42
N ILE A 85 -0.38 21.02 -10.38
CA ILE A 85 -0.04 22.26 -9.68
C ILE A 85 -0.76 23.46 -10.29
N THR A 86 -0.88 23.55 -11.62
CA THR A 86 -1.64 24.61 -12.31
C THR A 86 -3.14 24.60 -11.96
N ARG A 87 -3.66 23.46 -11.48
CA ARG A 87 -5.05 23.28 -11.01
C ARG A 87 -5.19 23.39 -9.49
N GLY A 88 -4.11 23.71 -8.77
CA GLY A 88 -4.10 23.79 -7.30
C GLY A 88 -4.12 22.43 -6.60
N ILE A 89 -3.79 21.34 -7.31
CA ILE A 89 -3.75 19.98 -6.76
C ILE A 89 -2.31 19.65 -6.36
N THR A 90 -2.09 19.31 -5.09
CA THR A 90 -0.78 18.92 -4.57
C THR A 90 -0.38 17.53 -5.08
N PRO A 91 0.73 17.39 -5.84
CA PRO A 91 1.19 16.07 -6.28
C PRO A 91 1.78 15.27 -5.11
N TRP A 92 1.27 14.05 -4.96
CA TRP A 92 1.82 13.00 -4.10
C TRP A 92 2.35 11.90 -5.01
N ILE A 93 3.61 11.50 -4.84
CA ILE A 93 4.29 10.56 -5.75
C ILE A 93 4.74 9.31 -5.01
N THR A 94 4.17 8.17 -5.41
CA THR A 94 4.69 6.83 -5.08
C THR A 94 5.78 6.47 -6.08
N LEU A 95 6.97 6.11 -5.59
CA LEU A 95 8.12 5.75 -6.41
C LEU A 95 8.04 4.33 -6.98
N TYR A 96 7.52 3.38 -6.20
CA TYR A 96 7.37 1.98 -6.64
C TYR A 96 5.97 1.47 -6.31
N HIS A 97 5.24 1.05 -7.35
CA HIS A 97 3.92 0.46 -7.22
C HIS A 97 3.89 -0.88 -8.00
N TRP A 98 4.73 -1.81 -7.53
CA TRP A 98 4.82 -3.21 -7.98
C TRP A 98 5.35 -3.38 -9.42
N ASP A 99 5.79 -2.30 -10.04
CA ASP A 99 6.15 -2.13 -11.44
C ASP A 99 7.65 -2.26 -11.72
N LEU A 100 8.31 -3.25 -11.08
CA LEU A 100 9.75 -3.52 -11.27
C LEU A 100 10.09 -3.68 -12.76
N PRO A 101 11.14 -3.02 -13.28
CA PRO A 101 11.60 -3.23 -14.65
C PRO A 101 12.00 -4.69 -14.89
N LEU A 102 11.45 -5.31 -15.93
CA LEU A 102 11.70 -6.72 -16.30
C LEU A 102 13.19 -7.01 -16.50
N ALA A 103 13.94 -6.04 -17.02
CA ALA A 103 15.39 -6.17 -17.18
C ALA A 103 16.12 -6.45 -15.86
N LEU A 104 15.64 -5.92 -14.72
CA LEU A 104 16.23 -6.19 -13.40
C LEU A 104 15.83 -7.59 -12.88
N GLN A 105 14.58 -7.99 -13.15
CA GLN A 105 14.13 -9.37 -12.90
C GLN A 105 14.98 -10.39 -13.67
N ASN A 106 15.29 -10.12 -14.94
CA ASN A 106 16.06 -11.01 -15.80
C ASN A 106 17.57 -11.01 -15.51
N ARG A 107 18.14 -9.87 -15.06
CA ARG A 107 19.59 -9.75 -14.81
C ARG A 107 20.06 -10.49 -13.57
N TYR A 108 19.29 -10.41 -12.48
CA TYR A 108 19.70 -10.92 -11.17
C TYR A 108 18.54 -11.43 -10.30
N GLY A 109 17.30 -11.51 -10.82
CA GLY A 109 16.15 -11.99 -10.06
C GLY A 109 15.34 -10.90 -9.34
N GLY A 110 15.57 -9.61 -9.65
CA GLY A 110 14.77 -8.51 -9.11
C GLY A 110 14.95 -8.34 -7.60
N TRP A 111 13.86 -8.28 -6.85
CA TRP A 111 13.89 -8.08 -5.39
C TRP A 111 14.51 -9.25 -4.59
N LEU A 112 14.84 -10.36 -5.25
CA LEU A 112 15.62 -11.44 -4.63
C LEU A 112 17.09 -11.05 -4.40
N ASP A 113 17.62 -10.04 -5.11
CA ASP A 113 19.02 -9.62 -5.03
C ASP A 113 19.20 -8.23 -4.39
N ILE A 114 20.30 -8.09 -3.65
CA ILE A 114 20.73 -6.85 -2.98
C ILE A 114 21.00 -5.70 -3.97
N GLU A 115 21.36 -6.01 -5.23
CA GLU A 115 21.58 -5.03 -6.29
C GLU A 115 20.34 -4.16 -6.57
N SER A 116 19.12 -4.68 -6.37
CA SER A 116 17.88 -3.89 -6.46
C SER A 116 17.84 -2.73 -5.47
N GLN A 117 18.49 -2.85 -4.31
CA GLN A 117 18.55 -1.75 -3.35
C GLN A 117 19.34 -0.55 -3.91
N LEU A 118 20.40 -0.82 -4.69
CA LEU A 118 21.25 0.20 -5.30
C LEU A 118 20.62 0.79 -6.57
N ASP A 119 19.92 -0.04 -7.36
CA ASP A 119 19.16 0.43 -8.50
C ASP A 119 17.97 1.31 -8.07
N PHE A 120 17.28 0.94 -6.98
CA PHE A 120 16.22 1.77 -6.41
C PHE A 120 16.75 3.07 -5.77
N GLU A 121 17.87 3.05 -5.05
CA GLU A 121 18.52 4.27 -4.52
C GLU A 121 18.86 5.25 -5.65
N HIS A 122 19.33 4.75 -6.79
CA HIS A 122 19.60 5.57 -7.99
C HIS A 122 18.31 6.11 -8.64
N TYR A 123 17.29 5.27 -8.83
CA TYR A 123 16.00 5.68 -9.37
C TYR A 123 15.34 6.77 -8.51
N ALA A 124 15.32 6.58 -7.18
CA ALA A 124 14.84 7.58 -6.23
C ALA A 124 15.63 8.90 -6.35
N LYS A 125 16.97 8.83 -6.44
CA LYS A 125 17.83 10.01 -6.66
C LYS A 125 17.43 10.79 -7.91
N LEU A 126 17.15 10.09 -9.01
CA LEU A 126 16.72 10.70 -10.26
C LEU A 126 15.38 11.41 -10.08
N CYS A 127 14.37 10.74 -9.53
CA CYS A 127 13.05 11.31 -9.27
C CYS A 127 13.13 12.56 -8.36
N TYR A 128 13.87 12.50 -7.27
CA TYR A 128 14.07 13.67 -6.39
C TYR A 128 14.78 14.82 -7.12
N SER A 129 15.76 14.53 -7.96
CA SER A 129 16.51 15.54 -8.73
C SER A 129 15.68 16.20 -9.83
N ARG A 130 14.73 15.47 -10.45
CA ARG A 130 13.94 15.96 -11.59
C ARG A 130 12.60 16.57 -11.20
N PHE A 131 12.05 16.19 -10.05
CA PHE A 131 10.70 16.59 -9.63
C PHE A 131 10.64 17.22 -8.23
N GLY A 132 11.69 17.09 -7.41
CA GLY A 132 11.72 17.59 -6.02
C GLY A 132 11.75 19.11 -5.87
N ASP A 133 11.81 19.86 -6.98
CA ASP A 133 11.55 21.29 -7.02
C ASP A 133 10.06 21.63 -6.82
N ARG A 134 9.17 20.72 -7.23
CA ARG A 134 7.70 20.85 -7.21
C ARG A 134 7.03 19.85 -6.27
N VAL A 135 7.48 18.59 -6.26
CA VAL A 135 6.91 17.50 -5.45
C VAL A 135 7.42 17.57 -4.01
N ARG A 136 6.49 17.55 -3.05
CA ARG A 136 6.76 17.67 -1.61
C ARG A 136 6.39 16.45 -0.79
N ASN A 137 5.57 15.54 -1.31
CA ASN A 137 5.11 14.35 -0.60
C ASN A 137 5.52 13.10 -1.38
N TRP A 138 6.38 12.27 -0.78
CA TRP A 138 6.97 11.11 -1.40
C TRP A 138 6.62 9.82 -0.64
N ILE A 139 6.21 8.79 -1.37
CA ILE A 139 6.01 7.44 -0.86
C ILE A 139 7.03 6.55 -1.57
N THR A 140 7.86 5.80 -0.85
CA THR A 140 8.89 4.97 -1.50
C THR A 140 8.30 3.72 -2.15
N PHE A 141 7.41 3.01 -1.44
CA PHE A 141 6.85 1.73 -1.83
C PHE A 141 5.37 1.71 -1.48
N ASN A 142 4.54 1.19 -2.39
CA ASN A 142 3.20 0.71 -2.05
C ASN A 142 3.26 -0.77 -1.62
N GLU A 143 2.64 -1.07 -0.49
CA GLU A 143 2.32 -2.43 -0.03
C GLU A 143 3.42 -3.48 -0.21
N PRO A 144 4.59 -3.31 0.43
CA PRO A 144 5.70 -4.26 0.28
C PRO A 144 5.37 -5.68 0.77
N TRP A 145 4.35 -5.83 1.63
CA TRP A 145 3.77 -7.14 1.99
C TRP A 145 3.14 -7.84 0.78
N VAL A 146 2.37 -7.12 -0.05
CA VAL A 146 1.75 -7.69 -1.25
C VAL A 146 2.80 -8.09 -2.28
N VAL A 147 3.80 -7.23 -2.51
CA VAL A 147 4.95 -7.57 -3.38
C VAL A 147 5.61 -8.87 -2.92
N SER A 148 5.88 -8.99 -1.61
CA SER A 148 6.58 -10.14 -1.04
C SER A 148 5.73 -11.41 -1.07
N ILE A 149 4.47 -11.34 -0.62
CA ILE A 149 3.62 -12.52 -0.45
C ILE A 149 2.91 -12.91 -1.75
N LYS A 150 2.22 -11.99 -2.43
CA LYS A 150 1.52 -12.34 -3.68
C LYS A 150 2.49 -12.62 -4.83
N GLY A 151 3.65 -11.94 -4.86
CA GLY A 151 4.68 -12.13 -5.88
C GLY A 151 5.58 -13.36 -5.70
N PHE A 152 5.95 -13.71 -4.45
CA PHE A 152 7.00 -14.71 -4.17
C PHE A 152 6.62 -15.81 -3.16
N SER A 153 5.41 -15.78 -2.58
CA SER A 153 4.86 -16.89 -1.77
C SER A 153 3.68 -17.58 -2.47
N LEU A 154 2.65 -16.80 -2.79
CA LEU A 154 1.45 -17.30 -3.50
C LEU A 154 1.64 -17.35 -5.02
N GLY A 155 2.57 -16.57 -5.57
CA GLY A 155 2.85 -16.49 -7.01
C GLY A 155 1.66 -16.08 -7.89
N CYS A 156 0.62 -15.49 -7.31
CA CYS A 156 -0.57 -15.05 -8.04
C CYS A 156 -0.41 -13.65 -8.66
N PHE A 157 0.60 -12.89 -8.24
CA PHE A 157 0.99 -11.58 -8.79
C PHE A 157 2.41 -11.68 -9.39
N ALA A 158 2.79 -10.71 -10.23
CA ALA A 158 4.14 -10.64 -10.81
C ALA A 158 5.25 -10.64 -9.72
N PRO A 159 6.37 -11.35 -9.91
CA PRO A 159 6.78 -12.10 -11.09
C PRO A 159 6.29 -13.57 -11.14
N GLY A 160 5.31 -13.97 -10.31
CA GLY A 160 4.70 -15.29 -10.36
C GLY A 160 5.59 -16.41 -9.82
N ARG A 161 6.15 -16.22 -8.61
CA ARG A 161 7.05 -17.21 -7.98
C ARG A 161 6.42 -17.86 -6.76
N SER A 162 6.53 -19.17 -6.67
CA SER A 162 5.96 -19.98 -5.58
C SER A 162 6.51 -21.40 -5.61
N SER A 163 6.55 -22.06 -4.45
CA SER A 163 6.66 -23.53 -4.33
C SER A 163 5.36 -24.20 -3.90
N THR A 164 4.27 -23.42 -3.74
CA THR A 164 2.94 -23.89 -3.31
C THR A 164 1.84 -23.69 -4.36
N ASN A 165 2.09 -22.90 -5.40
CA ASN A 165 1.17 -22.67 -6.50
C ASN A 165 1.62 -23.50 -7.73
N PRO A 166 0.78 -24.41 -8.28
CA PRO A 166 1.14 -25.26 -9.41
C PRO A 166 1.32 -24.51 -10.74
N ASP A 167 0.83 -23.26 -10.86
CA ASP A 167 0.96 -22.45 -12.08
C ASP A 167 2.31 -21.70 -12.18
N CYS A 168 3.16 -21.83 -11.15
CA CYS A 168 4.48 -21.21 -11.03
C CYS A 168 5.60 -22.20 -11.37
N ASP A 169 6.46 -21.84 -12.34
CA ASP A 169 7.57 -22.72 -12.77
C ASP A 169 8.76 -22.76 -11.79
N ALA A 170 8.83 -21.80 -10.85
CA ALA A 170 9.91 -21.69 -9.88
C ALA A 170 9.52 -20.84 -8.66
N GLY A 171 10.21 -21.08 -7.54
CA GLY A 171 10.13 -20.28 -6.31
C GLY A 171 10.45 -21.11 -5.07
N ASP A 172 10.59 -20.44 -3.93
CA ASP A 172 10.59 -21.06 -2.61
C ASP A 172 9.78 -20.18 -1.64
N SER A 173 8.49 -20.51 -1.49
CA SER A 173 7.56 -19.78 -0.62
C SER A 173 7.98 -19.80 0.86
N GLY A 174 8.91 -20.67 1.25
CA GLY A 174 9.48 -20.69 2.60
C GLY A 174 10.63 -19.69 2.82
N ARG A 175 11.20 -19.10 1.76
CA ARG A 175 12.41 -18.24 1.81
C ARG A 175 12.31 -16.95 1.01
N GLU A 176 11.90 -17.03 -0.25
CA GLU A 176 11.85 -15.88 -1.17
C GLU A 176 11.05 -14.66 -0.66
N PRO A 177 9.84 -14.79 -0.08
CA PRO A 177 9.11 -13.62 0.44
C PRO A 177 9.90 -12.86 1.51
N TRP A 178 10.68 -13.56 2.34
CA TRP A 178 11.45 -12.95 3.43
C TRP A 178 12.69 -12.20 2.93
N ILE A 179 13.33 -12.73 1.88
CA ILE A 179 14.44 -12.08 1.17
C ILE A 179 13.93 -10.80 0.47
N VAL A 180 12.80 -10.90 -0.24
CA VAL A 180 12.17 -9.77 -0.94
C VAL A 180 11.77 -8.67 0.04
N GLY A 181 11.08 -9.01 1.13
CA GLY A 181 10.70 -8.04 2.15
C GLY A 181 11.91 -7.35 2.79
N HIS A 182 13.00 -8.08 3.06
CA HIS A 182 14.25 -7.51 3.58
C HIS A 182 14.89 -6.52 2.59
N ASN A 183 14.98 -6.88 1.31
CA ASN A 183 15.52 -5.99 0.27
C ASN A 183 14.66 -4.74 0.07
N LEU A 184 13.32 -4.86 0.11
CA LEU A 184 12.40 -3.72 0.04
C LEU A 184 12.59 -2.75 1.23
N ILE A 185 12.79 -3.27 2.45
CA ILE A 185 13.04 -2.47 3.65
C ILE A 185 14.36 -1.69 3.54
N LEU A 186 15.44 -2.32 3.08
CA LEU A 186 16.74 -1.67 2.93
C LEU A 186 16.77 -0.71 1.74
N ALA A 187 16.07 -1.01 0.64
CA ALA A 187 15.86 -0.09 -0.47
C ALA A 187 15.08 1.15 -0.03
N HIS A 188 14.03 0.98 0.79
CA HIS A 188 13.28 2.08 1.41
C HIS A 188 14.22 2.96 2.24
N ALA A 189 15.00 2.34 3.14
CA ALA A 189 15.88 3.05 4.04
C ALA A 189 16.97 3.83 3.29
N ARG A 190 17.50 3.29 2.19
CA ARG A 190 18.43 3.99 1.27
C ARG A 190 17.79 5.24 0.66
N ALA A 191 16.62 5.09 0.05
CA ALA A 191 15.91 6.19 -0.60
C ALA A 191 15.51 7.30 0.41
N ALA A 192 15.00 6.92 1.58
CA ALA A 192 14.61 7.86 2.62
C ALA A 192 15.81 8.58 3.26
N ARG A 193 16.90 7.85 3.57
CA ARG A 193 18.18 8.44 4.00
C ARG A 193 18.72 9.42 2.96
N LEU A 194 18.74 9.03 1.69
CA LEU A 194 19.20 9.86 0.58
C LEU A 194 18.37 11.15 0.50
N TYR A 195 17.04 11.04 0.57
CA TYR A 195 16.14 12.19 0.60
C TYR A 195 16.47 13.12 1.77
N ASN A 196 16.56 12.57 2.99
CA ASN A 196 16.87 13.32 4.20
C ASN A 196 18.23 14.03 4.14
N LYS A 197 19.26 13.42 3.53
CA LYS A 197 20.62 13.99 3.45
C LYS A 197 20.83 14.98 2.30
N GLU A 198 20.25 14.73 1.13
CA GLU A 198 20.56 15.51 -0.10
C GLU A 198 19.41 16.39 -0.60
N PHE A 199 18.14 16.00 -0.41
CA PHE A 199 16.98 16.63 -1.07
C PHE A 199 16.01 17.34 -0.13
N LYS A 200 16.00 16.98 1.15
CA LYS A 200 15.14 17.57 2.20
C LYS A 200 15.63 18.96 2.58
N SER A 201 15.35 19.92 1.70
CA SER A 201 15.65 21.34 1.92
C SER A 201 14.93 21.88 3.16
N LYS A 202 15.36 23.05 3.66
CA LYS A 202 14.74 23.76 4.81
C LYS A 202 13.26 24.14 4.63
N LYS A 203 12.61 23.77 3.52
CA LYS A 203 11.18 24.04 3.21
C LYS A 203 10.32 22.77 3.17
N ALA A 204 10.45 21.92 4.19
CA ALA A 204 9.43 20.96 4.66
C ALA A 204 8.81 20.02 3.61
N GLY A 205 9.63 19.28 2.86
CA GLY A 205 9.17 18.08 2.15
C GLY A 205 9.06 16.87 3.10
N ARG A 206 8.13 15.96 2.81
CA ARG A 206 7.82 14.75 3.59
C ARG A 206 8.09 13.47 2.79
N ILE A 207 8.64 12.45 3.44
CA ILE A 207 8.81 11.10 2.89
C ILE A 207 8.24 10.02 3.82
N GLY A 208 7.64 8.98 3.24
CA GLY A 208 7.04 7.87 3.95
C GLY A 208 6.99 6.59 3.11
N ILE A 209 6.26 5.60 3.62
CA ILE A 209 5.98 4.31 2.98
C ILE A 209 4.52 3.95 3.20
N SER A 210 3.86 3.34 2.21
CA SER A 210 2.46 2.91 2.30
C SER A 210 2.40 1.43 2.61
N LEU A 211 1.85 1.09 3.78
CA LEU A 211 1.67 -0.28 4.23
C LEU A 211 0.18 -0.65 4.21
N SER A 212 -0.15 -1.77 3.58
CA SER A 212 -1.42 -2.44 3.79
C SER A 212 -1.41 -3.32 5.03
N GLY A 213 -2.60 -3.58 5.54
CA GLY A 213 -2.86 -4.58 6.55
C GLY A 213 -4.31 -4.52 7.01
N ASP A 214 -4.93 -5.69 7.08
CA ASP A 214 -6.23 -5.82 7.73
C ASP A 214 -6.07 -5.69 9.25
N TYR A 215 -7.10 -5.14 9.89
CA TYR A 215 -7.24 -5.27 11.33
C TYR A 215 -7.78 -6.66 11.67
N PHE A 216 -7.20 -7.32 12.67
CA PHE A 216 -7.68 -8.62 13.14
C PHE A 216 -8.34 -8.51 14.52
N GLU A 217 -9.56 -9.02 14.62
CA GLU A 217 -10.24 -9.32 15.89
C GLU A 217 -10.03 -10.81 16.23
N PRO A 218 -10.07 -11.22 17.51
CA PRO A 218 -10.10 -12.64 17.89
C PRO A 218 -11.38 -13.32 17.39
N TRP A 219 -11.27 -14.53 16.81
CA TRP A 219 -12.41 -15.32 16.34
C TRP A 219 -13.35 -15.73 17.50
N ASP A 220 -12.79 -16.20 18.61
CA ASP A 220 -13.43 -16.27 19.92
C ASP A 220 -12.85 -15.19 20.83
N ALA A 221 -13.61 -14.12 21.08
CA ALA A 221 -13.17 -13.03 21.95
C ALA A 221 -12.90 -13.46 23.41
N THR A 222 -13.39 -14.63 23.84
CA THR A 222 -13.14 -15.19 25.18
C THR A 222 -11.93 -16.11 25.24
N ASP A 223 -11.36 -16.52 24.10
CA ASP A 223 -10.16 -17.36 24.05
C ASP A 223 -8.90 -16.47 24.00
N PRO A 224 -8.03 -16.50 25.02
CA PRO A 224 -6.79 -15.70 25.02
C PRO A 224 -5.85 -16.08 23.86
N ARG A 225 -5.95 -17.30 23.32
CA ARG A 225 -5.14 -17.75 22.18
C ARG A 225 -5.58 -17.08 20.88
N ASP A 226 -6.86 -16.79 20.71
CA ASP A 226 -7.36 -16.04 19.55
C ASP A 226 -7.02 -14.54 19.66
N GLN A 227 -6.95 -14.00 20.89
CA GLN A 227 -6.45 -12.65 21.13
C GLN A 227 -4.96 -12.53 20.76
N GLU A 228 -4.15 -13.53 21.13
CA GLU A 228 -2.75 -13.63 20.71
C GLU A 228 -2.63 -13.82 19.19
N ALA A 229 -3.45 -14.70 18.59
CA ALA A 229 -3.49 -14.92 17.14
C ALA A 229 -3.78 -13.63 16.35
N ALA A 230 -4.71 -12.80 16.82
CA ALA A 230 -5.05 -11.52 16.19
C ALA A 230 -3.88 -10.53 16.20
N GLU A 231 -3.19 -10.34 17.34
CA GLU A 231 -2.00 -9.50 17.39
C GLU A 231 -0.87 -10.10 16.55
N ARG A 232 -0.60 -11.41 16.67
CA ARG A 232 0.40 -12.15 15.89
C ARG A 232 0.20 -11.98 14.38
N ARG A 233 -1.05 -12.03 13.90
CA ARG A 233 -1.34 -11.84 12.46
C ARG A 233 -1.05 -10.41 12.00
N MET A 234 -1.40 -9.41 12.82
CA MET A 234 -1.07 -8.01 12.56
C MET A 234 0.44 -7.73 12.65
N GLU A 235 1.20 -8.50 13.45
CA GLU A 235 2.67 -8.46 13.47
C GLU A 235 3.30 -9.05 12.21
N PHE A 236 2.76 -10.16 11.69
CA PHE A 236 3.20 -10.78 10.42
C PHE A 236 2.80 -9.96 9.19
N TRP A 237 1.71 -9.19 9.24
CA TRP A 237 1.33 -8.28 8.15
C TRP A 237 2.08 -6.96 8.23
N TYR A 238 1.77 -6.20 9.28
CA TYR A 238 2.08 -4.79 9.39
C TYR A 238 3.40 -4.57 10.13
N GLY A 239 3.59 -5.30 11.24
CA GLY A 239 4.80 -5.23 12.06
C GLY A 239 6.08 -5.62 11.31
N TRP A 240 6.00 -6.56 10.37
CA TRP A 240 7.10 -6.96 9.47
C TRP A 240 7.82 -5.75 8.86
N PHE A 241 7.06 -4.81 8.29
CA PHE A 241 7.61 -3.62 7.66
C PHE A 241 7.65 -2.43 8.61
N ALA A 242 6.67 -2.27 9.50
CA ALA A 242 6.58 -1.11 10.40
C ALA A 242 7.70 -1.06 11.46
N ASN A 243 8.11 -2.19 12.05
CA ASN A 243 9.20 -2.21 13.03
C ASN A 243 10.51 -1.59 12.47
N PRO A 244 11.08 -2.10 11.36
CA PRO A 244 12.32 -1.53 10.83
C PRO A 244 12.11 -0.14 10.22
N THR A 245 11.04 0.11 9.46
CA THR A 245 10.88 1.37 8.72
C THR A 245 10.41 2.56 9.57
N MET A 246 9.64 2.33 10.64
CA MET A 246 9.07 3.42 11.46
C MET A 246 9.82 3.69 12.76
N ILE A 247 10.40 2.65 13.37
CA ILE A 247 11.04 2.73 14.70
C ILE A 247 12.47 2.15 14.72
N ALA A 248 13.04 1.79 13.56
CA ALA A 248 14.40 1.25 13.40
C ALA A 248 14.72 0.06 14.33
N GLN A 249 13.72 -0.79 14.59
CA GLN A 249 13.87 -2.04 15.35
C GLN A 249 13.92 -3.25 14.42
N ASP A 250 14.40 -4.38 14.96
CA ASP A 250 14.34 -5.66 14.27
C ASP A 250 12.89 -6.09 13.99
N TYR A 251 12.72 -7.09 13.12
CA TYR A 251 11.44 -7.76 12.90
C TYR A 251 10.76 -8.18 14.20
N THR A 252 9.44 -8.31 14.16
CA THR A 252 8.65 -8.64 15.34
C THR A 252 9.10 -9.98 15.97
N PRO A 253 9.08 -10.12 17.31
CA PRO A 253 9.58 -11.34 17.97
C PRO A 253 8.92 -12.62 17.45
N VAL A 254 7.61 -12.58 17.19
CA VAL A 254 6.84 -13.73 16.65
C VAL A 254 7.28 -14.16 15.24
N MET A 255 7.79 -13.22 14.42
CA MET A 255 8.36 -13.56 13.12
C MET A 255 9.75 -14.18 13.28
N ARG A 256 10.61 -13.60 14.13
CA ARG A 256 11.93 -14.16 14.44
C ARG A 256 11.83 -15.59 14.99
N GLU A 257 10.85 -15.85 15.87
CA GLU A 257 10.57 -17.16 16.46
C GLU A 257 10.14 -18.20 15.42
N GLN A 258 9.14 -17.90 14.58
CA GLN A 258 8.63 -18.86 13.59
C GLN A 258 9.57 -19.10 12.41
N LEU A 259 10.22 -18.04 11.91
CA LEU A 259 10.96 -18.08 10.65
C LEU A 259 12.44 -18.43 10.86
N GLY A 260 13.01 -18.13 12.03
CA GLY A 260 14.40 -18.42 12.35
C GLY A 260 15.36 -17.89 11.28
N SER A 261 16.22 -18.76 10.74
CA SER A 261 17.18 -18.44 9.70
C SER A 261 16.58 -18.19 8.31
N ARG A 262 15.27 -18.41 8.10
CA ARG A 262 14.58 -18.09 6.84
C ARG A 262 14.28 -16.60 6.71
N LEU A 263 14.22 -15.88 7.84
CA LEU A 263 14.10 -14.43 7.89
C LEU A 263 15.50 -13.80 8.00
N PRO A 264 15.98 -13.02 7.01
CA PRO A 264 17.33 -12.45 7.04
C PRO A 264 17.63 -11.64 8.31
N ALA A 265 18.89 -11.60 8.72
CA ALA A 265 19.33 -10.78 9.85
C ALA A 265 19.71 -9.38 9.37
N PHE A 266 19.30 -8.33 10.09
CA PHE A 266 19.88 -6.99 9.90
C PHE A 266 21.27 -6.95 10.54
N THR A 267 22.22 -6.34 9.85
CA THR A 267 23.54 -5.98 10.39
C THR A 267 23.48 -4.66 11.15
N GLU A 268 24.55 -4.29 11.87
CA GLU A 268 24.64 -2.95 12.49
C GLU A 268 24.70 -1.82 11.46
N ASP A 269 25.23 -2.07 10.26
CA ASP A 269 25.21 -1.11 9.15
C ASP A 269 23.79 -0.92 8.61
N ASP A 270 22.98 -1.98 8.57
CA ASP A 270 21.56 -1.91 8.23
C ASP A 270 20.77 -1.14 9.29
N PHE A 271 21.02 -1.38 10.58
CA PHE A 271 20.40 -0.58 11.64
C PHE A 271 20.88 0.87 11.62
N ALA A 272 22.14 1.15 11.27
CA ALA A 272 22.62 2.52 11.08
C ALA A 272 21.86 3.21 9.92
N LEU A 273 21.70 2.52 8.79
CA LEU A 273 20.91 2.96 7.66
C LEU A 273 19.44 3.22 8.03
N LEU A 274 18.78 2.31 8.75
CA LEU A 274 17.40 2.46 9.22
C LEU A 274 17.23 3.66 10.17
N ARG A 275 18.19 3.88 11.08
CA ARG A 275 18.19 5.05 11.98
C ARG A 275 18.37 6.38 11.24
N GLU A 276 19.16 6.41 10.16
CA GLU A 276 19.33 7.62 9.32
C GLU A 276 18.17 7.86 8.33
N ALA A 277 17.37 6.84 8.06
CA ALA A 277 16.26 6.90 7.10
C ALA A 277 15.05 7.71 7.59
N ASP A 278 14.91 7.91 8.91
CA ASP A 278 13.80 8.53 9.64
C ASP A 278 12.68 9.18 8.80
N ILE A 279 11.55 8.47 8.70
CA ILE A 279 10.40 8.87 7.87
C ILE A 279 9.49 9.89 8.55
N ASP A 280 8.83 10.75 7.77
CA ASP A 280 7.94 11.79 8.29
C ASP A 280 6.54 11.26 8.62
N PHE A 281 6.05 10.26 7.88
CA PHE A 281 4.69 9.73 8.03
C PHE A 281 4.59 8.25 7.67
N CYS A 282 3.53 7.62 8.19
CA CYS A 282 3.05 6.30 7.82
C CYS A 282 1.93 6.46 6.78
N GLY A 283 2.11 5.92 5.58
CA GLY A 283 1.02 5.69 4.64
C GLY A 283 0.27 4.42 5.04
N MET A 284 -1.05 4.50 5.12
CA MET A 284 -1.91 3.37 5.48
C MET A 284 -2.88 3.07 4.33
N ASN A 285 -2.75 1.88 3.75
CA ASN A 285 -3.74 1.35 2.83
C ASN A 285 -4.66 0.42 3.64
N TYR A 286 -5.95 0.71 3.66
CA TYR A 286 -6.92 -0.04 4.45
C TYR A 286 -8.20 -0.26 3.67
N TYR A 287 -8.71 -1.49 3.71
CA TYR A 287 -9.89 -1.89 2.97
C TYR A 287 -10.88 -2.68 3.82
N THR A 288 -10.39 -3.58 4.68
CA THR A 288 -11.22 -4.51 5.44
C THR A 288 -10.58 -4.89 6.78
N ALA A 289 -11.30 -5.69 7.55
CA ALA A 289 -10.82 -6.39 8.72
C ALA A 289 -11.22 -7.87 8.62
N GLN A 290 -10.63 -8.71 9.46
CA GLN A 290 -10.94 -10.13 9.53
C GLN A 290 -10.91 -10.64 10.99
N PHE A 291 -11.31 -11.90 11.21
CA PHE A 291 -11.08 -12.61 12.46
C PHE A 291 -9.85 -13.51 12.35
N ALA A 292 -9.04 -13.58 13.40
CA ALA A 292 -7.94 -14.53 13.52
C ALA A 292 -8.29 -15.62 14.54
N ARG A 293 -8.07 -16.89 14.18
CA ARG A 293 -8.16 -18.04 15.08
C ARG A 293 -6.80 -18.70 15.24
N HIS A 294 -6.45 -19.10 16.46
CA HIS A 294 -5.20 -19.81 16.72
C HIS A 294 -5.18 -21.19 16.05
N ARG A 295 -4.00 -21.62 15.59
CA ARG A 295 -3.74 -23.00 15.15
C ARG A 295 -2.86 -23.71 16.17
N THR A 296 -3.19 -24.97 16.47
CA THR A 296 -2.44 -25.82 17.42
C THR A 296 -1.40 -26.70 16.75
N ALA A 297 -1.52 -26.94 15.45
CA ALA A 297 -0.49 -27.60 14.66
C ALA A 297 0.74 -26.70 14.49
N PRO A 298 1.95 -27.26 14.38
CA PRO A 298 3.13 -26.49 13.96
C PRO A 298 2.91 -25.86 12.56
N PRO A 299 3.37 -24.62 12.32
CA PRO A 299 3.31 -24.03 10.99
C PRO A 299 4.23 -24.78 10.03
N PRO A 300 3.82 -25.03 8.78
CA PRO A 300 4.74 -25.46 7.73
C PRO A 300 5.76 -24.34 7.41
N ASP A 301 6.90 -24.69 6.80
CA ASP A 301 7.91 -23.69 6.40
C ASP A 301 7.35 -22.62 5.45
N THR A 302 6.31 -22.96 4.67
CA THR A 302 5.62 -22.05 3.74
C THR A 302 4.55 -21.17 4.40
N ASP A 303 4.36 -21.25 5.72
CA ASP A 303 3.41 -20.41 6.46
C ASP A 303 3.91 -18.96 6.54
N PHE A 304 3.17 -18.07 5.88
CA PHE A 304 3.43 -16.62 5.87
C PHE A 304 2.39 -15.81 6.67
N GLN A 305 1.26 -16.41 7.05
CA GLN A 305 0.21 -15.76 7.83
C GLN A 305 0.60 -15.67 9.31
N GLY A 306 1.48 -16.55 9.77
CA GLY A 306 1.88 -16.61 11.17
C GLY A 306 1.00 -17.56 11.97
N ASN A 307 0.82 -18.80 11.51
CA ASN A 307 0.15 -19.90 12.20
C ASN A 307 -1.25 -19.56 12.77
N VAL A 308 -2.05 -18.85 11.99
CA VAL A 308 -3.46 -18.55 12.29
C VAL A 308 -4.35 -19.01 11.13
N ASP A 309 -5.64 -19.17 11.40
CA ASP A 309 -6.68 -19.15 10.36
C ASP A 309 -7.23 -17.71 10.24
N GLU A 310 -7.39 -17.21 9.02
CA GLU A 310 -8.11 -15.97 8.72
C GLU A 310 -9.57 -16.28 8.36
N LEU A 311 -10.53 -15.58 8.98
CA LEU A 311 -11.96 -15.93 8.93
C LEU A 311 -12.84 -14.67 8.74
N PRO A 312 -13.86 -14.71 7.85
CA PRO A 312 -14.76 -13.57 7.61
C PRO A 312 -15.87 -13.45 8.67
N VAL A 313 -16.07 -14.48 9.47
CA VAL A 313 -17.10 -14.57 10.54
C VAL A 313 -16.46 -15.05 11.84
N ASN A 314 -16.99 -14.59 12.98
CA ASN A 314 -16.54 -15.02 14.30
C ASN A 314 -17.14 -16.38 14.72
N LYS A 315 -16.88 -16.81 15.95
CA LYS A 315 -17.42 -18.05 16.53
C LYS A 315 -18.95 -18.14 16.54
N GLU A 316 -19.65 -17.02 16.71
CA GLU A 316 -21.11 -16.93 16.67
C GLU A 316 -21.68 -16.82 15.24
N GLY A 317 -20.82 -16.83 14.20
CA GLY A 317 -21.23 -16.68 12.80
C GLY A 317 -21.51 -15.23 12.38
N ILE A 318 -21.13 -14.25 13.20
CA ILE A 318 -21.33 -12.82 12.92
C ILE A 318 -20.21 -12.36 11.97
N PRO A 319 -20.52 -11.74 10.81
CA PRO A 319 -19.51 -11.24 9.89
C PRO A 319 -18.78 -10.03 10.45
N ILE A 320 -17.51 -9.88 10.07
CA ILE A 320 -16.65 -8.76 10.49
C ILE A 320 -17.12 -7.39 9.95
N GLY A 321 -17.85 -7.41 8.83
CA GLY A 321 -18.39 -6.23 8.14
C GLY A 321 -19.36 -6.60 7.00
N GLU A 322 -20.01 -5.59 6.42
CA GLU A 322 -20.91 -5.74 5.25
C GLU A 322 -20.09 -6.10 3.99
N LEU A 323 -20.48 -7.16 3.26
CA LEU A 323 -19.76 -7.59 2.06
C LEU A 323 -19.93 -6.58 0.92
N SER A 324 -18.83 -6.28 0.22
CA SER A 324 -18.79 -5.37 -0.92
C SER A 324 -18.94 -6.10 -2.27
N GLY A 325 -18.55 -5.48 -3.38
CA GLY A 325 -18.42 -6.12 -4.69
C GLY A 325 -17.21 -7.06 -4.86
N SER A 326 -16.49 -7.39 -3.78
CA SER A 326 -15.37 -8.35 -3.83
C SER A 326 -15.40 -9.27 -2.61
N ASP A 327 -15.13 -10.56 -2.84
CA ASP A 327 -15.28 -11.64 -1.85
C ASP A 327 -14.43 -11.47 -0.58
N TRP A 328 -13.29 -10.78 -0.70
CA TRP A 328 -12.39 -10.50 0.41
C TRP A 328 -12.77 -9.23 1.19
N LEU A 329 -13.31 -8.20 0.53
CA LEU A 329 -13.48 -6.86 1.11
C LEU A 329 -14.84 -6.70 1.82
N ARG A 330 -14.80 -6.46 3.13
CA ARG A 330 -15.95 -6.17 3.99
C ARG A 330 -15.83 -4.80 4.68
N SER A 331 -16.89 -4.00 4.60
CA SER A 331 -16.97 -2.68 5.24
C SER A 331 -16.92 -2.80 6.77
N SER A 332 -15.77 -2.44 7.36
CA SER A 332 -15.46 -2.66 8.77
C SER A 332 -14.95 -1.38 9.47
N PRO A 333 -15.73 -0.28 9.51
CA PRO A 333 -15.29 1.03 10.01
C PRO A 333 -14.92 1.03 11.51
N LYS A 334 -15.55 0.17 12.33
CA LYS A 334 -15.18 0.02 13.75
C LYS A 334 -13.76 -0.52 13.92
N SER A 335 -13.37 -1.47 13.07
CA SER A 335 -12.04 -2.07 13.05
C SER A 335 -11.01 -1.08 12.49
N PHE A 336 -11.39 -0.27 11.48
CA PHE A 336 -10.56 0.81 10.95
C PHE A 336 -10.13 1.81 12.04
N ARG A 337 -11.10 2.29 12.84
CA ARG A 337 -10.84 3.15 14.02
C ARG A 337 -9.84 2.50 14.97
N LYS A 338 -10.07 1.23 15.35
CA LYS A 338 -9.14 0.48 16.23
C LYS A 338 -7.74 0.40 15.63
N HIS A 339 -7.64 0.18 14.31
CA HIS A 339 -6.37 0.01 13.62
C HIS A 339 -5.54 1.30 13.59
N LEU A 340 -6.15 2.43 13.24
CA LEU A 340 -5.52 3.77 13.27
C LEU A 340 -4.95 4.08 14.67
N VAL A 341 -5.73 3.82 15.72
CA VAL A 341 -5.30 4.02 17.11
C VAL A 341 -4.18 3.07 17.49
N ARG A 342 -4.25 1.77 17.12
CA ARG A 342 -3.20 0.77 17.38
C ARG A 342 -1.88 1.18 16.71
N ILE A 343 -1.90 1.49 15.41
CA ILE A 343 -0.72 1.87 14.63
C ILE A 343 -0.06 3.11 15.24
N TYR A 344 -0.83 4.18 15.47
CA TYR A 344 -0.27 5.42 16.01
C TYR A 344 0.31 5.23 17.42
N ARG A 345 -0.38 4.49 18.31
CA ARG A 345 0.13 4.22 19.67
C ARG A 345 1.37 3.33 19.68
N LYS A 346 1.54 2.42 18.72
CA LYS A 346 2.66 1.49 18.64
C LYS A 346 3.91 2.11 17.99
N TYR A 347 3.73 2.86 16.90
CA TYR A 347 4.85 3.36 16.08
C TYR A 347 5.07 4.88 16.16
N GLY A 348 4.12 5.66 16.69
CA GLY A 348 4.25 7.10 16.94
C GLY A 348 4.31 8.01 15.70
N LYS A 349 4.40 7.46 14.49
CA LYS A 349 4.42 8.21 13.23
C LYS A 349 3.02 8.73 12.86
N PRO A 350 2.87 10.00 12.43
CA PRO A 350 1.61 10.51 11.88
C PRO A 350 1.13 9.69 10.68
N ILE A 351 -0.17 9.47 10.57
CA ILE A 351 -0.79 8.61 9.56
C ILE A 351 -1.44 9.45 8.46
N CYS A 352 -1.15 9.11 7.21
CA CYS A 352 -2.00 9.46 6.07
C CYS A 352 -2.66 8.18 5.56
N VAL A 353 -3.97 8.17 5.39
CA VAL A 353 -4.66 7.05 4.74
C VAL A 353 -4.43 7.20 3.25
N THR A 354 -3.51 6.41 2.69
CA THR A 354 -3.04 6.55 1.31
C THR A 354 -3.91 5.79 0.31
N GLU A 355 -4.64 4.78 0.77
CA GLU A 355 -5.70 4.13 0.02
C GLU A 355 -6.83 3.67 0.96
N ASN A 356 -8.08 3.97 0.60
CA ASN A 356 -9.28 3.36 1.19
C ASN A 356 -10.44 3.44 0.18
N GLY A 357 -11.24 2.39 0.03
CA GLY A 357 -12.37 2.35 -0.89
C GLY A 357 -12.94 0.94 -1.11
N CYS A 358 -13.82 0.78 -2.09
CA CYS A 358 -14.47 -0.51 -2.39
C CYS A 358 -15.08 -0.58 -3.80
N PRO A 359 -15.27 -1.78 -4.38
CA PRO A 359 -16.27 -2.05 -5.40
C PRO A 359 -17.67 -2.18 -4.79
N CYS A 360 -18.73 -1.81 -5.51
CA CYS A 360 -20.11 -2.00 -5.05
C CYS A 360 -20.61 -3.43 -5.35
N PRO A 361 -21.49 -4.03 -4.51
CA PRO A 361 -22.06 -5.35 -4.78
C PRO A 361 -22.73 -5.45 -6.16
N GLY A 362 -22.24 -6.35 -7.02
CA GLY A 362 -22.76 -6.58 -8.38
C GLY A 362 -22.31 -5.58 -9.45
N GLU A 363 -21.42 -4.63 -9.12
CA GLU A 363 -20.96 -3.57 -10.03
C GLU A 363 -20.20 -4.11 -11.25
N GLU A 364 -19.67 -5.34 -11.19
CA GLU A 364 -19.03 -6.03 -12.31
C GLU A 364 -20.00 -6.38 -13.45
N LYS A 365 -21.32 -6.29 -13.20
CA LYS A 365 -22.40 -6.53 -14.17
C LYS A 365 -23.26 -5.29 -14.46
N MET A 366 -22.98 -4.16 -13.81
CA MET A 366 -23.77 -2.93 -13.95
C MET A 366 -23.47 -2.19 -15.26
N SER A 367 -24.51 -1.58 -15.83
CA SER A 367 -24.37 -0.53 -16.85
C SER A 367 -23.71 0.73 -16.28
N LYS A 368 -23.31 1.66 -17.15
CA LYS A 368 -22.82 2.98 -16.74
C LYS A 368 -23.84 3.71 -15.87
N GLU A 369 -25.10 3.69 -16.28
CA GLU A 369 -26.22 4.38 -15.61
C GLU A 369 -26.52 3.81 -14.22
N GLU A 370 -26.27 2.51 -13.99
CA GLU A 370 -26.38 1.87 -12.67
C GLU A 370 -25.13 2.13 -11.82
N SER A 371 -23.92 1.96 -12.37
CA SER A 371 -22.66 2.12 -11.63
C SER A 371 -22.42 3.56 -11.13
N VAL A 372 -22.93 4.59 -11.82
CA VAL A 372 -22.81 5.98 -11.32
C VAL A 372 -23.62 6.27 -10.06
N ASP A 373 -24.62 5.44 -9.70
CA ASP A 373 -25.39 5.56 -8.46
C ASP A 373 -24.85 4.63 -7.36
N ASP A 374 -23.57 4.82 -7.03
CA ASP A 374 -22.78 3.94 -6.18
C ASP A 374 -23.05 4.11 -4.66
N GLU A 375 -24.30 3.92 -4.23
CA GLU A 375 -24.74 4.17 -2.86
C GLU A 375 -23.90 3.42 -1.80
N PHE A 376 -23.49 2.18 -2.09
CA PHE A 376 -22.63 1.40 -1.20
C PHE A 376 -21.27 2.09 -0.98
N ARG A 377 -20.62 2.58 -2.03
CA ARG A 377 -19.34 3.32 -1.94
C ARG A 377 -19.51 4.65 -1.21
N GLN A 378 -20.63 5.35 -1.41
CA GLN A 378 -20.96 6.56 -0.67
C GLN A 378 -21.12 6.30 0.84
N ARG A 379 -21.78 5.20 1.24
CA ARG A 379 -21.86 4.77 2.65
C ARG A 379 -20.50 4.36 3.20
N TYR A 380 -19.74 3.55 2.43
CA TYR A 380 -18.40 3.10 2.80
C TYR A 380 -17.49 4.28 3.14
N PHE A 381 -17.38 5.29 2.27
CA PHE A 381 -16.55 6.47 2.54
C PHE A 381 -17.04 7.26 3.76
N ARG A 382 -18.36 7.49 3.89
CA ARG A 382 -18.95 8.19 5.04
C ARG A 382 -18.58 7.52 6.36
N ASP A 383 -18.80 6.21 6.46
CA ASP A 383 -18.59 5.45 7.69
C ASP A 383 -17.10 5.33 8.05
N HIS A 384 -16.21 5.25 7.05
CA HIS A 384 -14.76 5.23 7.29
C HIS A 384 -14.21 6.63 7.65
N LEU A 385 -14.75 7.71 7.09
CA LEU A 385 -14.43 9.08 7.50
C LEU A 385 -14.93 9.38 8.93
N ASP A 386 -16.12 8.89 9.30
CA ASP A 386 -16.62 8.98 10.69
C ASP A 386 -15.72 8.19 11.65
N ALA A 387 -15.33 6.96 11.30
CA ALA A 387 -14.37 6.18 12.06
C ALA A 387 -13.00 6.86 12.19
N LEU A 388 -12.54 7.58 11.17
CA LEU A 388 -11.29 8.34 11.16
C LEU A 388 -11.36 9.57 12.07
N VAL A 389 -12.46 10.33 12.06
CA VAL A 389 -12.67 11.45 13.00
C VAL A 389 -12.64 10.97 14.45
N VAL A 390 -13.30 9.85 14.76
CA VAL A 390 -13.23 9.27 16.11
C VAL A 390 -11.85 8.66 16.40
N ALA A 391 -11.16 8.17 15.36
CA ALA A 391 -9.71 7.97 15.25
C ALA A 391 -8.87 9.03 15.96
N ILE A 392 -9.03 10.25 15.44
CA ILE A 392 -8.33 11.46 15.87
C ILE A 392 -8.70 11.81 17.30
N HIS A 393 -9.98 11.75 17.65
CA HIS A 393 -10.47 12.00 19.01
C HIS A 393 -9.87 11.01 20.04
N ASP A 394 -9.68 9.75 19.69
CA ASP A 394 -9.04 8.72 20.53
C ASP A 394 -7.50 8.86 20.63
N GLY A 395 -6.94 9.88 19.99
CA GLY A 395 -5.54 10.27 20.07
C GLY A 395 -4.66 9.81 18.92
N ALA A 396 -5.21 9.24 17.82
CA ALA A 396 -4.43 8.97 16.62
C ALA A 396 -4.10 10.27 15.87
N LYS A 397 -2.86 10.46 15.42
CA LYS A 397 -2.54 11.58 14.52
C LYS A 397 -2.77 11.17 13.07
N VAL A 398 -4.01 11.33 12.59
CA VAL A 398 -4.35 11.18 11.17
C VAL A 398 -4.49 12.57 10.55
N TRP A 399 -3.82 12.81 9.42
CA TRP A 399 -3.71 14.14 8.81
C TRP A 399 -4.06 14.19 7.32
N GLY A 400 -4.34 13.04 6.70
CA GLY A 400 -4.90 13.03 5.35
C GLY A 400 -5.54 11.71 4.93
N TYR A 401 -6.27 11.75 3.82
CA TYR A 401 -7.08 10.66 3.28
C TYR A 401 -7.16 10.66 1.75
N PHE A 402 -6.85 9.53 1.12
CA PHE A 402 -6.93 9.33 -0.32
C PHE A 402 -7.88 8.18 -0.65
N GLY A 403 -8.93 8.48 -1.43
CA GLY A 403 -9.87 7.48 -1.91
C GLY A 403 -9.24 6.59 -2.99
N TRP A 404 -9.26 5.28 -2.78
CA TRP A 404 -9.00 4.29 -3.84
C TRP A 404 -10.32 3.98 -4.57
N SER A 405 -10.52 4.34 -5.83
CA SER A 405 -9.58 4.98 -6.77
C SER A 405 -10.20 6.18 -7.49
N LEU A 406 -9.37 7.01 -8.13
CA LEU A 406 -9.84 8.13 -8.95
C LEU A 406 -10.79 7.69 -10.08
N MET A 407 -10.51 6.54 -10.69
CA MET A 407 -11.28 5.96 -11.79
C MET A 407 -11.18 4.43 -11.80
N ASP A 408 -12.17 3.77 -12.39
CA ASP A 408 -12.12 2.33 -12.64
C ASP A 408 -10.87 2.01 -13.48
N ASN A 409 -10.16 0.95 -13.09
CA ASN A 409 -8.82 0.62 -13.57
C ASN A 409 -8.59 -0.90 -13.55
N LEU A 410 -7.40 -1.35 -13.95
CA LEU A 410 -7.03 -2.77 -13.93
C LEU A 410 -6.78 -3.22 -12.48
N GLU A 411 -7.64 -4.05 -11.89
CA GLU A 411 -7.45 -4.63 -10.56
C GLU A 411 -6.52 -5.86 -10.63
N TRP A 412 -5.30 -5.64 -11.13
CA TRP A 412 -4.22 -6.63 -11.18
C TRP A 412 -4.66 -7.96 -11.81
N SER A 413 -4.50 -9.07 -11.08
CA SER A 413 -4.88 -10.41 -11.54
C SER A 413 -6.41 -10.65 -11.59
N ASP A 414 -7.22 -9.79 -10.96
CA ASP A 414 -8.69 -9.86 -10.99
C ASP A 414 -9.28 -9.11 -12.21
N GLY A 415 -8.44 -8.38 -12.96
CA GLY A 415 -8.80 -7.74 -14.22
C GLY A 415 -9.66 -6.48 -14.07
N TYR A 416 -10.37 -6.10 -15.14
CA TYR A 416 -11.20 -4.89 -15.19
C TYR A 416 -12.62 -5.05 -14.61
N GLY A 417 -12.98 -6.24 -14.12
CA GLY A 417 -14.31 -6.52 -13.59
C GLY A 417 -14.58 -5.83 -12.25
N ILE A 418 -13.54 -5.71 -11.41
CA ILE A 418 -13.64 -5.05 -10.11
C ILE A 418 -13.48 -3.54 -10.29
N ARG A 419 -14.55 -2.79 -10.03
CA ARG A 419 -14.63 -1.34 -10.25
C ARG A 419 -14.44 -0.56 -8.95
N PHE A 420 -13.22 -0.16 -8.61
CA PHE A 420 -12.94 0.67 -7.42
C PHE A 420 -13.18 2.17 -7.60
N GLY A 421 -13.37 2.64 -8.84
CA GLY A 421 -13.34 4.06 -9.16
C GLY A 421 -14.49 4.85 -8.58
N VAL A 422 -14.20 6.08 -8.17
CA VAL A 422 -15.22 7.15 -8.02
C VAL A 422 -15.62 7.78 -9.36
N THR A 423 -14.92 7.40 -10.43
CA THR A 423 -15.25 7.73 -11.83
C THR A 423 -15.39 6.42 -12.58
N PHE A 424 -16.53 6.21 -13.24
CA PHE A 424 -16.73 5.08 -14.15
C PHE A 424 -15.80 5.23 -15.37
N THR A 425 -15.12 4.13 -15.73
CA THR A 425 -14.38 4.04 -17.00
C THR A 425 -15.12 3.11 -17.94
N ASP A 426 -15.55 3.66 -19.07
CA ASP A 426 -16.03 2.90 -20.21
C ASP A 426 -14.81 2.36 -20.97
N TYR A 427 -14.60 1.04 -20.98
CA TYR A 427 -13.35 0.48 -21.54
C TYR A 427 -13.36 0.34 -23.07
N ASP A 428 -14.53 0.43 -23.72
CA ASP A 428 -14.65 0.39 -25.18
C ASP A 428 -14.35 1.75 -25.82
N THR A 429 -14.74 2.84 -25.13
CA THR A 429 -14.60 4.22 -25.63
C THR A 429 -13.55 5.05 -24.90
N LEU A 430 -13.09 4.59 -23.72
CA LEU A 430 -12.28 5.32 -22.75
C LEU A 430 -12.95 6.59 -22.17
N GLU A 431 -14.29 6.71 -22.29
CA GLU A 431 -15.07 7.76 -21.62
C GLU A 431 -14.95 7.66 -20.09
N ARG A 432 -14.88 8.81 -19.43
CA ARG A 432 -14.90 8.94 -17.96
C ARG A 432 -16.19 9.60 -17.52
N THR A 433 -16.93 8.96 -16.61
CA THR A 433 -18.19 9.50 -16.07
C THR A 433 -18.14 9.51 -14.54
N PRO A 434 -18.16 10.68 -13.87
CA PRO A 434 -18.12 10.74 -12.41
C PRO A 434 -19.29 9.98 -11.78
N LYS A 435 -19.00 9.10 -10.82
CA LYS A 435 -20.01 8.47 -9.95
C LYS A 435 -20.36 9.43 -8.81
N LYS A 436 -21.51 9.23 -8.16
CA LYS A 436 -21.98 10.11 -7.08
C LYS A 436 -20.97 10.20 -5.92
N SER A 437 -20.30 9.10 -5.54
CA SER A 437 -19.26 9.11 -4.50
C SER A 437 -18.14 10.14 -4.75
N GLY A 438 -17.68 10.28 -5.99
CA GLY A 438 -16.62 11.22 -6.38
C GLY A 438 -17.01 12.68 -6.28
N LEU A 439 -18.31 12.97 -6.43
CA LEU A 439 -18.86 14.31 -6.23
C LEU A 439 -19.06 14.61 -4.73
N MET A 440 -19.50 13.63 -3.95
CA MET A 440 -19.88 13.81 -2.55
C MET A 440 -18.72 13.84 -1.55
N ILE A 441 -17.58 13.20 -1.83
CA ILE A 441 -16.50 13.07 -0.83
C ILE A 441 -15.97 14.43 -0.34
N LYS A 442 -15.95 15.44 -1.22
CA LYS A 442 -15.60 16.82 -0.87
C LYS A 442 -16.51 17.35 0.25
N ASP A 443 -17.81 17.16 0.10
CA ASP A 443 -18.80 17.67 1.05
C ASP A 443 -18.74 16.87 2.36
N MET A 444 -18.57 15.54 2.28
CA MET A 444 -18.33 14.70 3.47
C MET A 444 -17.12 15.16 4.30
N ILE A 445 -16.05 15.60 3.65
CA ILE A 445 -14.86 16.12 4.34
C ILE A 445 -15.15 17.52 4.91
N ASN A 446 -15.73 18.43 4.13
CA ASN A 446 -16.09 19.77 4.60
C ASN A 446 -17.02 19.76 5.81
N GLU A 447 -18.04 18.89 5.83
CA GLU A 447 -18.96 18.67 6.95
C GLU A 447 -18.25 18.27 8.26
N ARG A 448 -17.06 17.66 8.15
CA ARG A 448 -16.27 17.13 9.27
C ARG A 448 -15.11 18.05 9.65
N THR A 449 -14.74 19.02 8.83
CA THR A 449 -13.64 19.95 9.08
C THR A 449 -14.01 20.98 10.12
N ILE A 450 -13.13 21.18 11.11
CA ILE A 450 -13.31 22.23 12.12
C ILE A 450 -12.82 23.55 11.55
N GLU A 451 -13.71 24.53 11.45
CA GLU A 451 -13.32 25.92 11.23
C GLU A 451 -12.53 26.45 12.44
N THR A 452 -11.27 26.82 12.23
CA THR A 452 -10.49 27.58 13.21
C THR A 452 -11.02 29.01 13.29
N LEU A 453 -11.75 29.31 14.36
CA LEU A 453 -12.19 30.66 14.77
C LEU A 453 -11.02 31.59 15.16
#